data_AF-A0A7S1V4F6-F1
#
_entry.id   AF-A0A7S1V4F6-F1
#
_cell.length_a   1.000
_cell.length_b   1.000
_cell.length_c   1.000
_cell.angle_alpha   90.00
_cell.angle_beta   90.00
_cell.angle_gamma   90.00
#
_symmetry.space_group_name_H-M   'P 1'
#
loop_
_entity.id
_entity.type
_entity.pdbx_description
1 polymer ?
#
loop_
_entity_poly.entity_id
_entity_poly.type
_entity_poly.pdbx_seq_one_letter_code
_entity_poly.pdbx_strand_id
1 'polypeptide(L)'
;EIDWIDEQHTLTSRETTKRQRGKGKNAGRIRTLKKKERKESFFHFFCNPPKLPDGPHVVITEEEADQLEEDVDADFEVAMAFRKDLIPKAIWWFLNEEEETEEEREIREAMMQQEEAEEAAE
;
A
#
# COMPACT_ATOMS: atom_id res chain seq x y z
N GLU A 1 6.57 -11.80 5.66
CA GLU A 1 6.76 -10.97 6.87
C GLU A 1 8.17 -10.37 6.82
N ILE A 2 8.31 -9.08 7.15
CA ILE A 2 9.60 -8.38 7.09
C ILE A 2 10.19 -8.29 8.50
N ASP A 3 11.39 -8.84 8.67
CA ASP A 3 12.15 -8.75 9.91
C ASP A 3 12.89 -7.40 9.98
N TRP A 4 12.22 -6.39 10.53
CA TRP A 4 12.81 -5.07 10.75
C TRP A 4 13.85 -5.10 11.88
N ILE A 5 14.91 -4.31 11.73
CA ILE A 5 16.02 -4.24 12.70
C ILE A 5 15.55 -3.71 14.06
N ASP A 6 14.77 -2.63 14.06
CA ASP A 6 14.16 -2.05 15.27
C ASP A 6 12.80 -1.40 14.96
N GLU A 7 12.01 -1.15 16.01
CA GLU A 7 10.72 -0.42 15.94
C GLU A 7 10.84 0.99 15.33
N GLN A 8 12.04 1.59 15.36
CA GLN A 8 12.32 2.91 14.79
C GLN A 8 12.65 2.85 13.29
N HIS A 9 13.08 1.69 12.80
CA HIS A 9 13.45 1.46 11.40
C HIS A 9 12.29 0.87 10.58
N THR A 10 11.13 0.63 11.20
CA THR A 10 9.94 0.19 10.48
C THR A 10 9.46 1.31 9.56
N LEU A 11 9.37 1.04 8.26
CA LEU A 11 8.87 2.02 7.30
C LEU A 11 7.34 1.98 7.12
N THR A 12 6.67 0.94 7.63
CA THR A 12 5.21 0.76 7.61
C THR A 12 4.50 1.47 8.77
N SER A 13 5.25 1.90 9.78
CA SER A 13 4.70 2.56 10.96
C SER A 13 5.65 3.58 11.56
N ARG A 14 5.12 4.69 12.04
CA ARG A 14 5.88 5.74 12.72
C ARG A 14 5.59 5.70 14.21
N GLU A 15 6.64 5.63 15.02
CA GLU A 15 6.53 5.76 16.48
C GLU A 15 6.67 7.23 16.90
N THR A 16 5.63 7.79 17.49
CA THR A 16 5.62 9.13 18.07
C THR A 16 5.65 9.02 19.60
N THR A 17 6.71 9.52 20.23
CA THR A 17 6.83 9.52 21.70
C THR A 17 6.34 10.83 22.30
N LYS A 18 5.32 10.79 23.16
CA LYS A 18 4.86 11.91 23.97
C LYS A 18 5.23 11.73 25.43
N ARG A 19 5.98 12.67 25.98
CA ARG A 19 6.31 12.72 27.41
C ARG A 19 5.15 13.38 28.16
N GLN A 20 4.44 12.61 28.98
CA GLN A 20 3.42 13.10 29.89
C GLN A 20 3.99 13.31 31.29
N ARG A 21 3.74 14.48 31.87
CA ARG A 21 4.04 14.75 33.28
C ARG A 21 2.80 14.42 34.12
N GLY A 22 2.97 13.57 35.13
CA GLY A 22 1.91 13.32 36.11
C GLY A 22 1.49 14.61 36.81
N LYS A 23 0.17 14.83 36.95
CA LYS A 23 -0.41 15.91 37.77
C LYS A 23 -0.94 15.34 39.09
N GLY A 24 -1.04 16.17 40.13
CA GLY A 24 -1.59 15.76 41.44
C GLY A 24 -0.62 14.93 42.29
N LYS A 25 -1.07 13.82 42.88
CA LYS A 25 -0.27 12.95 43.79
C LYS A 25 0.99 12.34 43.15
N ASN A 26 1.06 12.34 41.81
CA ASN A 26 2.21 11.86 41.02
C ASN A 26 3.00 13.02 40.37
N ALA A 27 2.86 14.25 40.89
CA ALA A 27 3.59 15.42 40.41
C ALA A 27 5.11 15.16 40.46
N GLY A 28 5.75 15.19 39.29
CA GLY A 28 7.18 14.91 39.13
C GLY A 28 7.50 13.61 38.38
N ARG A 29 6.57 12.66 38.31
CA ARG A 29 6.78 11.43 37.52
C ARG A 29 6.51 11.70 36.04
N ILE A 30 7.54 11.48 35.20
CA ILE A 30 7.42 11.58 33.73
C ILE A 30 7.15 10.18 33.19
N ARG A 31 6.04 10.02 32.46
CA ARG A 31 5.73 8.82 31.67
C ARG A 31 5.97 9.14 30.20
N THR A 32 6.64 8.24 29.49
CA THR A 32 6.79 8.34 28.03
C THR A 32 5.75 7.43 27.41
N LEU A 33 4.75 8.01 26.74
CA LEU A 33 3.80 7.27 25.93
C LEU A 33 4.33 7.18 24.53
N LYS A 34 4.47 5.94 24.04
CA LYS A 34 4.79 5.67 22.66
C LYS A 34 3.49 5.39 21.91
N LYS A 35 3.24 6.10 20.82
CA LYS A 35 2.08 5.88 19.94
C LYS A 35 2.60 5.45 18.57
N LYS A 36 2.20 4.27 18.11
CA LYS A 36 2.50 3.76 16.77
C LYS A 36 1.38 4.20 15.83
N GLU A 37 1.72 4.97 14.80
CA GLU A 37 0.79 5.44 13.77
C GLU A 37 1.14 4.76 12.44
N ARG A 38 0.15 4.24 11.71
CA ARG A 38 0.36 3.64 10.38
C ARG A 38 0.83 4.74 9.43
N LYS A 39 1.82 4.44 8.59
CA LYS A 39 2.36 5.38 7.60
C LYS A 39 2.34 4.72 6.24
N GLU A 40 1.87 5.43 5.23
CA GLU A 40 1.94 4.99 3.84
C GLU A 40 3.36 4.61 3.44
N SER A 41 3.51 3.38 2.97
CA SER A 41 4.77 2.69 2.76
C SER A 41 4.63 1.64 1.68
N PHE A 42 5.61 1.56 0.78
CA PHE A 42 5.68 0.51 -0.24
C PHE A 42 5.73 -0.90 0.39
N PHE A 43 6.32 -1.03 1.57
CA PHE A 43 6.50 -2.32 2.24
C PHE A 43 5.21 -2.94 2.79
N HIS A 44 4.07 -2.24 2.69
CA HIS A 44 2.77 -2.86 2.98
C HIS A 44 2.49 -4.04 2.04
N PHE A 45 2.97 -3.99 0.79
CA PHE A 45 2.88 -5.07 -0.20
C PHE A 45 3.39 -6.44 0.33
N PHE A 46 4.39 -6.44 1.23
CA PHE A 46 4.96 -7.68 1.78
C PHE A 46 4.47 -8.03 3.19
N CYS A 47 3.88 -7.06 3.90
CA CYS A 47 3.48 -7.21 5.31
C CYS A 47 1.99 -7.46 5.47
N ASN A 48 1.18 -6.90 4.58
CA ASN A 48 -0.27 -6.99 4.60
C ASN A 48 -0.78 -7.60 3.28
N PRO A 49 -0.27 -8.75 2.81
CA PRO A 49 -0.96 -9.42 1.72
C PRO A 49 -2.40 -9.69 2.21
N PRO A 50 -3.42 -9.17 1.53
CA PRO A 50 -4.82 -9.37 1.91
C PRO A 50 -5.06 -10.88 2.04
N LYS A 51 -5.34 -11.33 3.27
CA LYS A 51 -5.59 -12.75 3.52
C LYS A 51 -6.97 -13.05 2.99
N LEU A 52 -7.04 -13.86 1.94
CA LEU A 52 -8.30 -14.47 1.53
C LEU A 52 -8.91 -15.16 2.76
N PRO A 53 -10.22 -14.97 3.03
CA PRO A 53 -10.89 -15.67 4.10
C PRO A 53 -10.86 -17.18 3.83
N ASP A 54 -9.86 -17.87 4.37
CA ASP A 54 -9.77 -19.32 4.37
C ASP A 54 -10.71 -19.89 5.43
N GLY A 55 -11.99 -20.04 5.07
CA GLY A 55 -12.93 -20.84 5.85
C GLY A 55 -14.40 -20.56 5.54
N PRO A 56 -15.27 -21.60 5.56
CA PRO A 56 -16.71 -21.47 5.25
C PRO A 56 -17.53 -20.66 6.28
N HIS A 57 -16.88 -20.02 7.26
CA HIS A 57 -17.51 -19.34 8.39
C HIS A 57 -17.01 -17.90 8.63
N VAL A 58 -16.21 -17.33 7.73
CA VAL A 58 -15.86 -15.90 7.84
C VAL A 58 -16.97 -15.09 7.16
N VAL A 59 -17.88 -14.55 7.96
CA VAL A 59 -18.88 -13.58 7.48
C VAL A 59 -18.19 -12.23 7.48
N ILE A 60 -17.59 -11.88 6.33
CA ILE A 60 -17.14 -10.52 6.05
C ILE A 60 -18.39 -9.73 5.64
N THR A 61 -18.55 -8.49 6.10
CA THR A 61 -19.65 -7.65 5.61
C THR A 61 -19.43 -7.33 4.13
N GLU A 62 -20.49 -7.10 3.35
CA GLU A 62 -20.37 -6.76 1.92
C GLU A 62 -19.38 -5.60 1.69
N GLU A 63 -19.48 -4.52 2.46
CA GLU A 63 -18.52 -3.39 2.43
C GLU A 63 -17.07 -3.76 2.76
N GLU A 64 -16.84 -4.76 3.60
CA GLU A 64 -15.48 -5.21 3.96
C GLU A 64 -14.92 -6.19 2.91
N ALA A 65 -15.79 -6.90 2.19
CA ALA A 65 -15.41 -7.77 1.08
C ALA A 65 -15.03 -6.94 -0.14
N ASP A 66 -15.82 -5.91 -0.47
CA ASP A 66 -15.54 -4.99 -1.56
C ASP A 66 -14.18 -4.29 -1.36
N GLN A 67 -13.92 -3.76 -0.16
CA GLN A 67 -12.63 -3.12 0.14
C GLN A 67 -11.45 -4.10 0.07
N LEU A 68 -11.67 -5.37 0.43
CA LEU A 68 -10.64 -6.40 0.35
C LEU A 68 -10.33 -6.76 -1.11
N GLU A 69 -11.34 -6.83 -1.97
CA GLU A 69 -11.18 -7.05 -3.40
C GLU A 69 -10.40 -5.91 -4.06
N GLU A 70 -10.75 -4.66 -3.77
CA GLU A 70 -10.00 -3.48 -4.24
C GLU A 70 -8.51 -3.53 -3.82
N ASP A 71 -8.24 -3.86 -2.55
CA ASP A 71 -6.87 -3.95 -2.03
C ASP A 71 -6.09 -5.09 -2.72
N VAL A 72 -6.74 -6.23 -3.00
CA VAL A 72 -6.13 -7.38 -3.71
C VAL A 72 -5.81 -7.02 -5.16
N ASP A 73 -6.74 -6.37 -5.86
CA ASP A 73 -6.59 -6.01 -7.26
C ASP A 73 -5.48 -4.97 -7.45
N ALA A 74 -5.41 -3.99 -6.57
CA ALA A 74 -4.32 -3.02 -6.55
C ALA A 74 -2.94 -3.69 -6.34
N ASP A 75 -2.83 -4.62 -5.39
CA ASP A 75 -1.60 -5.38 -5.16
C ASP A 75 -1.25 -6.26 -6.40
N PHE A 76 -2.24 -6.84 -7.06
CA PHE A 76 -2.04 -7.67 -8.25
C PHE A 76 -1.54 -6.86 -9.44
N GLU A 77 -2.10 -5.67 -9.67
CA GLU A 77 -1.66 -4.75 -10.73
C GLU A 77 -0.18 -4.39 -10.55
N VAL A 78 0.20 -3.97 -9.34
CA VAL A 78 1.58 -3.64 -8.99
C VAL A 78 2.51 -4.85 -9.17
N ALA A 79 2.09 -6.04 -8.72
CA ALA A 79 2.85 -7.27 -8.90
C ALA A 79 3.03 -7.64 -10.39
N MET A 80 2.00 -7.43 -11.21
CA MET A 80 2.04 -7.71 -12.63
C MET A 80 2.96 -6.74 -13.36
N ALA A 81 2.92 -5.44 -13.03
CA ALA A 81 3.84 -4.44 -13.57
C ALA A 81 5.31 -4.80 -13.23
N PHE A 82 5.59 -5.21 -11.99
CA PHE A 82 6.92 -5.69 -11.61
C PHE A 82 7.34 -6.90 -12.45
N ARG A 83 6.43 -7.85 -12.66
CA ARG A 83 6.74 -9.11 -13.36
C ARG A 83 6.91 -8.94 -14.87
N LYS A 84 6.06 -8.16 -15.52
CA LYS A 84 6.01 -8.03 -16.99
C LYS A 84 6.94 -6.94 -17.51
N ASP A 85 7.06 -5.83 -16.78
CA ASP A 85 7.73 -4.63 -17.28
C ASP A 85 9.00 -4.31 -16.50
N LEU A 86 8.91 -4.15 -15.17
CA LEU A 86 10.05 -3.67 -14.38
C LEU A 86 11.21 -4.67 -14.35
N ILE A 87 10.96 -5.95 -14.03
CA ILE A 87 12.03 -6.95 -13.91
C ILE A 87 12.73 -7.20 -15.25
N PRO A 88 12.01 -7.45 -16.37
CA PRO A 88 12.67 -7.74 -17.65
C PRO A 88 13.42 -6.53 -18.23
N LYS A 89 12.97 -5.30 -17.94
CA LYS A 89 13.55 -4.08 -18.50
C LYS A 89 14.17 -3.17 -17.43
N ALA A 90 14.61 -3.72 -16.30
CA ALA A 90 15.10 -2.97 -15.15
C ALA A 90 16.21 -1.95 -15.50
N ILE A 91 17.06 -2.26 -16.48
CA ILE A 91 18.12 -1.36 -16.96
C ILE A 91 17.54 -0.11 -17.62
N TRP A 92 16.48 -0.25 -18.41
CA TRP A 92 15.83 0.84 -19.13
C TRP A 92 15.10 1.78 -18.17
N TRP A 93 14.35 1.21 -17.22
CA TRP A 93 13.76 1.94 -16.10
C TRP A 93 14.81 2.67 -15.24
N PHE A 94 16.00 2.07 -15.03
CA PHE A 94 17.08 2.72 -14.29
C PHE A 94 17.72 3.89 -15.05
N LEU A 95 17.88 3.75 -16.36
CA LEU A 95 18.45 4.79 -17.23
C LEU A 95 17.44 5.89 -17.59
N ASN A 96 16.16 5.68 -17.27
CA ASN A 96 15.05 6.55 -17.66
C ASN A 96 14.89 6.69 -19.19
N GLU A 97 15.39 5.70 -19.93
CA GLU A 97 15.27 5.62 -21.40
C GLU A 97 13.98 4.91 -21.83
N GLU A 98 13.19 4.41 -20.88
CA GLU A 98 11.87 3.81 -21.10
C GLU A 98 10.72 4.79 -20.83
N GLU A 99 10.97 6.09 -20.94
CA GLU A 99 9.89 7.08 -20.90
C GLU A 99 8.94 6.77 -22.06
N GLU A 100 7.69 6.44 -21.71
CA GLU A 100 6.59 6.27 -22.65
C GLU A 100 6.60 7.47 -23.58
N THR A 101 6.83 7.21 -24.86
CA THR A 101 6.85 8.29 -25.85
C THR A 101 5.49 8.97 -25.84
N GLU A 102 5.43 10.28 -26.11
CA GLU A 102 4.15 11.02 -26.11
C GLU A 102 3.08 10.30 -26.97
N GLU A 103 3.52 9.67 -28.07
CA GLU A 103 2.68 8.85 -28.95
C GLU A 103 2.11 7.60 -28.26
N GLU A 104 2.91 6.88 -27.49
CA GLU A 104 2.45 5.70 -26.73
C GLU A 104 1.50 6.09 -25.60
N ARG A 105 1.73 7.24 -24.96
CA ARG A 105 0.82 7.79 -23.94
C ARG A 105 -0.53 8.16 -24.54
N GLU A 106 -0.54 8.87 -25.67
CA GLU A 106 -1.76 9.25 -26.38
C GLU A 106 -2.58 8.01 -26.80
N ILE A 107 -1.92 6.95 -27.26
CA ILE A 107 -2.57 5.68 -27.62
C ILE A 107 -3.19 5.02 -26.40
N ARG A 108 -2.46 4.96 -25.28
CA ARG A 108 -2.96 4.38 -24.03
C ARG A 108 -4.17 5.15 -23.47
N GLU A 109 -4.11 6.48 -23.47
CA GLU A 109 -5.22 7.33 -23.04
C GLU A 109 -6.45 7.14 -23.92
N ALA A 110 -6.27 7.03 -25.24
CA ALA A 110 -7.36 6.76 -26.17
C ALA A 110 -8.02 5.39 -25.92
N MET A 111 -7.23 4.36 -25.57
CA MET A 111 -7.75 3.04 -25.23
C MET A 111 -8.57 3.06 -23.93
N MET A 112 -8.09 3.75 -22.89
CA MET A 112 -8.84 3.86 -21.62
C MET A 112 -10.17 4.63 -21.79
N GLN A 113 -10.17 5.71 -22.57
CA GLN A 113 -11.41 6.46 -22.86
C GLN A 113 -12.44 5.62 -23.62
N GLN A 114 -11.97 4.70 -24.46
CA GLN A 114 -12.86 3.82 -25.21
C GLN A 114 -13.50 2.75 -24.32
N GLU A 115 -12.74 2.19 -23.36
CA GLU A 115 -13.21 1.20 -22.39
C GLU A 115 -14.23 1.82 -21.42
N GLU A 116 -13.96 3.02 -20.90
CA GLU A 116 -14.89 3.77 -20.05
C GLU A 116 -16.19 4.15 -20.79
N ALA A 117 -16.09 4.45 -22.09
CA ALA A 117 -17.26 4.73 -22.93
C ALA A 117 -18.09 3.46 -23.22
N GLU A 118 -17.46 2.29 -23.27
CA GLU A 118 -18.13 1.01 -23.49
C GLU A 118 -18.85 0.55 -22.20
N GLU A 119 -18.21 0.71 -21.05
CA GLU A 119 -18.81 0.45 -19.73
C GLU A 119 -19.98 1.40 -19.43
N ALA A 120 -19.89 2.67 -19.84
CA ALA A 120 -21.00 3.63 -19.69
C ALA A 120 -22.16 3.41 -20.67
N ALA A 121 -21.96 2.59 -21.71
CA ALA A 121 -22.97 2.26 -22.71
C ALA A 121 -23.73 0.96 -22.39
N GLU A 122 -23.23 0.16 -21.43
CA GLU A 122 -23.89 -1.00 -20.84
C GLU A 122 -24.84 -0.61 -19.69
#